data_AF-A0A1D2ILB6-F1
#
_entry.id   AF-A0A1D2ILB6-F1
#
_cell.length_a   1.000
_cell.length_b   1.000
_cell.length_c   1.000
_cell.angle_alpha   90.00
_cell.angle_beta   90.00
_cell.angle_gamma   90.00
#
_symmetry.space_group_name_H-M   'P 1'
#
loop_
_entity.id
_entity.type
_entity.pdbx_description
1 polymer ?
#
loop_
_entity_poly.entity_id
_entity_poly.type
_entity_poly.pdbx_seq_one_letter_code
_entity_poly.pdbx_strand_id
1 'polypeptide(L)'
;MYFAKADASALYVTPYSPSELTWSEKGVTVTQTTRFPEEQVSTLTIGGGPASFALPLRVPAWATGGFRVTVNGRAVPGTPVPGGYFSVRRTWRAGDTVRVLVPFRLRAERALDDPTLQTLFLGPVNVPWPGQPGRPRPVDRAPAVCAVRQRRPLRRSAAPSLTPVSGKPLHHTLNGVGFAPFAEGTEDPTHACFRRSEPRVVFGAFDAGVANPARGDGVTLLDEIWAGALFGSKGALVTRVRTTVADRALAGLPSGMDGDRAARTAQNASYAA
;
A
#
# COMPACT_ATOMS: atom_id res chain seq x y z
N MET A 1 -3.48 4.48 -22.80
CA MET A 1 -4.57 4.50 -21.80
C MET A 1 -5.43 3.24 -21.87
N TYR A 2 -5.82 2.81 -23.08
CA TYR A 2 -6.70 1.68 -23.29
C TYR A 2 -6.05 0.63 -24.20
N PHE A 3 -6.48 -0.62 -24.08
CA PHE A 3 -6.13 -1.69 -25.02
C PHE A 3 -7.39 -2.46 -25.40
N ALA A 4 -7.76 -2.46 -26.67
CA ALA A 4 -8.83 -3.32 -27.16
C ALA A 4 -8.28 -4.73 -27.42
N LYS A 5 -9.02 -5.77 -27.02
CA LYS A 5 -8.71 -7.14 -27.44
C LYS A 5 -9.01 -7.28 -28.93
N ALA A 6 -8.22 -8.09 -29.65
CA ALA A 6 -8.31 -8.23 -31.11
C ALA A 6 -9.69 -8.69 -31.63
N ASP A 7 -10.46 -9.44 -30.83
CA ASP A 7 -11.83 -9.87 -31.17
C ASP A 7 -12.90 -8.85 -30.75
N ALA A 8 -12.47 -7.65 -30.33
CA ALA A 8 -13.28 -6.57 -29.79
C ALA A 8 -14.19 -6.98 -28.62
N SER A 9 -13.91 -8.10 -27.96
CA SER A 9 -14.74 -8.59 -26.85
C SER A 9 -14.44 -7.88 -25.53
N ALA A 10 -13.34 -7.13 -25.45
CA ALA A 10 -12.92 -6.42 -24.25
C ALA A 10 -12.14 -5.13 -24.55
N LEU A 11 -12.30 -4.13 -23.67
CA LEU A 11 -11.52 -2.90 -23.63
C LEU A 11 -10.85 -2.75 -22.26
N TYR A 12 -9.55 -2.96 -22.20
CA TYR A 12 -8.76 -2.86 -20.98
C TYR A 12 -8.49 -1.39 -20.63
N VAL A 13 -8.62 -1.05 -19.34
CA VAL A 13 -8.31 0.27 -18.78
C VAL A 13 -7.10 0.11 -17.86
N THR A 14 -5.97 0.72 -18.21
CA THR A 14 -4.68 0.42 -17.57
C THR A 14 -4.21 1.53 -16.61
N PRO A 15 -3.80 2.73 -17.08
CA PRO A 15 -3.64 3.88 -16.19
C PRO A 15 -4.99 4.56 -15.94
N TYR A 16 -5.16 5.07 -14.71
CA TYR A 16 -6.26 5.97 -14.38
C TYR A 16 -5.79 7.42 -14.57
N SER A 17 -6.19 8.06 -15.66
CA SER A 17 -5.86 9.46 -15.96
C SER A 17 -6.89 10.06 -16.94
N PRO A 18 -7.12 11.38 -16.89
CA PRO A 18 -8.06 12.08 -17.77
C PRO A 18 -7.81 11.75 -19.23
N SER A 19 -8.82 11.23 -19.91
CA SER A 19 -8.69 10.83 -21.31
C SER A 19 -10.04 10.63 -21.95
N GLU A 20 -10.09 10.73 -23.27
CA GLU A 20 -11.23 10.32 -24.08
C GLU A 20 -10.75 9.35 -25.16
N LEU A 21 -11.52 8.28 -25.36
CA LEU A 21 -11.29 7.30 -26.41
C LEU A 21 -12.53 7.21 -27.29
N THR A 22 -12.34 7.37 -28.60
CA THR A 22 -13.32 6.93 -29.60
C THR A 22 -12.96 5.54 -30.08
N TRP A 23 -13.80 4.55 -29.78
CA TRP A 23 -13.61 3.17 -30.21
C TRP A 23 -14.58 2.84 -31.35
N SER A 24 -14.19 3.23 -32.56
CA SER A 24 -15.02 3.18 -33.77
C SER A 24 -15.56 1.78 -34.08
N GLU A 25 -14.78 0.73 -33.83
CA GLU A 25 -15.17 -0.67 -34.06
C GLU A 25 -16.43 -1.09 -33.29
N LYS A 26 -16.67 -0.49 -32.12
CA LYS A 26 -17.89 -0.69 -31.32
C LYS A 26 -18.87 0.47 -31.40
N GLY A 27 -18.52 1.56 -32.09
CA GLY A 27 -19.33 2.78 -32.13
C GLY A 27 -19.54 3.43 -30.76
N VAL A 28 -18.55 3.32 -29.87
CA VAL A 28 -18.62 3.86 -28.51
C VAL A 28 -17.53 4.91 -28.25
N THR A 29 -17.84 5.83 -27.34
CA THR A 29 -16.84 6.71 -26.72
C THR A 29 -16.70 6.35 -25.25
N VAL A 30 -15.48 6.48 -24.72
CA VAL A 30 -15.18 6.28 -23.30
C VAL A 30 -14.43 7.50 -22.80
N THR A 31 -15.07 8.29 -21.96
CA THR A 31 -14.47 9.46 -21.32
C THR A 31 -14.12 9.11 -19.88
N GLN A 32 -12.87 9.33 -19.50
CA GLN A 32 -12.39 9.15 -18.14
C GLN A 32 -12.16 10.50 -17.48
N THR A 33 -12.83 10.72 -16.36
CA THR A 33 -12.71 11.93 -15.54
C THR A 33 -12.16 11.57 -14.17
N THR A 34 -11.05 12.20 -13.81
CA THR A 34 -10.37 11.98 -12.53
C THR A 34 -9.35 13.08 -12.25
N ARG A 35 -9.02 13.31 -10.98
CA ARG A 35 -7.82 14.04 -10.54
C ARG A 35 -6.74 13.10 -10.01
N PHE A 36 -6.79 11.82 -10.36
CA PHE A 36 -5.80 10.84 -9.91
C PHE A 36 -4.37 11.33 -10.27
N PRO A 37 -3.40 11.28 -9.33
CA PRO A 37 -3.50 10.65 -8.02
C PRO A 37 -3.98 11.56 -6.87
N GLU A 38 -4.29 12.84 -7.06
CA GLU A 38 -4.77 13.73 -5.98
C GLU A 38 -6.08 13.24 -5.35
N GLU A 39 -6.88 12.52 -6.13
CA GLU A 39 -8.04 11.78 -5.63
C GLU A 39 -7.91 10.28 -5.88
N GLN A 40 -8.70 9.51 -5.13
CA GLN A 40 -8.63 8.04 -5.12
C GLN A 40 -9.68 7.40 -6.04
N VAL A 41 -10.29 8.20 -6.93
CA VAL A 41 -11.47 7.84 -7.71
C VAL A 41 -11.25 8.14 -9.18
N SER A 42 -11.69 7.26 -10.08
CA SER A 42 -11.81 7.55 -11.50
C SER A 42 -13.21 7.16 -12.00
N THR A 43 -13.82 8.00 -12.81
CA THR A 43 -15.13 7.75 -13.41
C THR A 43 -14.98 7.62 -14.92
N LEU A 44 -15.46 6.51 -15.47
CA LEU A 44 -15.58 6.30 -16.91
C LEU A 44 -17.04 6.48 -17.30
N THR A 45 -17.30 7.32 -18.30
CA THR A 45 -18.61 7.55 -18.88
C THR A 45 -18.61 6.96 -20.28
N ILE A 46 -19.60 6.11 -20.57
CA ILE A 46 -19.79 5.53 -21.90
C ILE A 46 -20.70 6.44 -22.72
N GLY A 47 -20.29 6.75 -23.95
CA GLY A 47 -21.11 7.42 -24.97
C GLY A 47 -21.25 6.56 -26.23
N GLY A 48 -21.97 7.08 -27.22
CA GLY A 48 -22.23 6.39 -28.48
C GLY A 48 -23.39 5.38 -28.43
N GLY A 49 -23.35 4.38 -29.32
CA GLY A 49 -24.42 3.40 -29.47
C GLY A 49 -24.37 2.25 -28.44
N PRO A 50 -25.44 1.44 -28.32
CA PRO A 50 -25.41 0.25 -27.48
C PRO A 50 -24.37 -0.77 -27.96
N ALA A 51 -23.50 -1.24 -27.07
CA ALA A 51 -22.45 -2.20 -27.42
C ALA A 51 -22.17 -3.20 -26.29
N SER A 52 -21.94 -4.47 -26.64
CA SER A 52 -21.59 -5.52 -25.67
C SER A 52 -20.08 -5.78 -25.68
N PHE A 53 -19.45 -5.59 -24.52
CA PHE A 53 -18.04 -5.91 -24.30
C PHE A 53 -17.73 -5.99 -22.79
N ALA A 54 -16.61 -6.64 -22.46
CA ALA A 54 -16.03 -6.59 -21.13
C ALA A 54 -15.16 -5.35 -20.95
N LEU A 55 -15.19 -4.76 -19.76
CA LEU A 55 -14.33 -3.64 -19.36
C LEU A 55 -13.39 -4.12 -18.22
N PRO A 56 -12.24 -4.73 -18.53
CA PRO A 56 -11.23 -5.07 -17.52
C PRO A 56 -10.58 -3.80 -16.96
N LEU A 57 -10.77 -3.57 -15.66
CA LEU A 57 -10.22 -2.43 -14.93
C LEU A 57 -8.97 -2.88 -14.17
N ARG A 58 -7.81 -2.25 -14.44
CA ARG A 58 -6.55 -2.63 -13.77
C ARG A 58 -6.68 -2.46 -12.26
N VAL A 59 -6.35 -3.50 -11.51
CA VAL A 59 -6.21 -3.46 -10.06
C VAL A 59 -4.71 -3.32 -9.77
N PRO A 60 -4.20 -2.13 -9.40
CA PRO A 60 -2.78 -1.97 -9.13
C PRO A 60 -2.30 -2.93 -8.03
N ALA A 61 -1.08 -3.45 -8.13
CA ALA A 61 -0.53 -4.40 -7.14
C ALA A 61 -0.51 -3.82 -5.71
N TRP A 62 -0.33 -2.50 -5.59
CA TRP A 62 -0.35 -1.80 -4.31
C TRP A 62 -1.75 -1.63 -3.70
N ALA A 63 -2.84 -1.88 -4.45
CA ALA A 63 -4.23 -1.65 -4.02
C ALA A 63 -4.77 -2.73 -3.04
N THR A 64 -3.95 -3.11 -2.05
CA THR A 64 -4.28 -4.10 -1.02
C THR A 64 -5.30 -3.60 0.01
N GLY A 65 -5.50 -2.28 0.06
CA GLY A 65 -6.45 -1.61 0.95
C GLY A 65 -7.92 -1.74 0.53
N GLY A 66 -8.14 -2.20 -0.70
CA GLY A 66 -9.43 -2.31 -1.35
C GLY A 66 -9.35 -1.85 -2.80
N PHE A 67 -10.34 -2.26 -3.57
CA PHE A 67 -10.63 -1.76 -4.91
C PHE A 67 -12.15 -1.93 -5.07
N ARG A 68 -12.86 -0.88 -5.46
CA ARG A 68 -14.33 -0.93 -5.53
C ARG A 68 -14.79 -0.38 -6.86
N VAL A 69 -15.74 -1.07 -7.47
CA VAL A 69 -16.34 -0.67 -8.73
C VAL A 69 -17.83 -0.57 -8.56
N THR A 70 -18.41 0.53 -9.02
CA THR A 70 -19.85 0.70 -9.14
C THR A 70 -20.21 1.01 -10.59
N VAL A 71 -21.32 0.47 -11.07
CA VAL A 71 -21.90 0.86 -12.35
C VAL A 71 -23.28 1.47 -12.10
N ASN A 72 -23.49 2.70 -12.58
CA ASN A 72 -24.72 3.48 -12.36
C ASN A 72 -25.11 3.51 -10.88
N GLY A 73 -24.13 3.75 -10.01
CA GLY A 73 -24.30 3.80 -8.54
C GLY A 73 -24.41 2.46 -7.84
N ARG A 74 -24.52 1.33 -8.55
CA ARG A 74 -24.65 -0.01 -7.94
C ARG A 74 -23.31 -0.73 -7.88
N ALA A 75 -22.97 -1.29 -6.71
CA ALA A 75 -21.75 -2.06 -6.53
C ALA A 75 -21.72 -3.29 -7.45
N VAL A 76 -20.59 -3.52 -8.12
CA VAL A 76 -20.35 -4.74 -8.88
C VAL A 76 -19.82 -5.81 -7.93
N PRO A 77 -20.47 -6.98 -7.82
CA PRO A 77 -19.99 -8.05 -6.96
C PRO A 77 -18.70 -8.68 -7.50
N GLY A 78 -17.91 -9.25 -6.61
CA GLY A 78 -16.66 -9.94 -6.93
C GLY A 78 -15.50 -9.51 -6.03
N THR A 79 -14.40 -10.24 -6.13
CA THR A 79 -13.20 -10.01 -5.32
C THR A 79 -12.06 -9.53 -6.22
N PRO A 80 -11.72 -8.23 -6.19
CA PRO A 80 -10.57 -7.72 -6.93
C PRO A 80 -9.26 -8.34 -6.43
N VAL A 81 -8.40 -8.73 -7.36
CA VAL A 81 -7.08 -9.30 -7.07
C VAL A 81 -6.01 -8.26 -7.42
N PRO A 82 -5.23 -7.76 -6.45
CA PRO A 82 -4.12 -6.83 -6.71
C PRO A 82 -3.13 -7.38 -7.74
N GLY A 83 -2.73 -6.55 -8.69
CA GLY A 83 -1.84 -6.92 -9.80
C GLY A 83 -2.55 -7.50 -11.02
N GLY A 84 -3.86 -7.77 -10.93
CA GLY A 84 -4.68 -8.26 -12.03
C GLY A 84 -5.65 -7.22 -12.59
N TYR A 85 -6.76 -7.72 -13.14
CA TYR A 85 -7.87 -6.91 -13.64
C TYR A 85 -9.19 -7.35 -12.99
N PHE A 86 -10.05 -6.39 -12.69
CA PHE A 86 -11.44 -6.63 -12.28
C PHE A 86 -12.35 -6.33 -13.47
N SER A 87 -13.02 -7.36 -14.00
CA SER A 87 -13.75 -7.26 -15.25
C SER A 87 -15.24 -7.04 -15.05
N VAL A 88 -15.79 -6.05 -15.75
CA VAL A 88 -17.23 -5.78 -15.81
C VAL A 88 -17.75 -6.08 -17.22
N ARG A 89 -18.59 -7.10 -17.38
CA ARG A 89 -19.17 -7.45 -18.68
C ARG A 89 -20.64 -7.04 -18.73
N ARG A 90 -21.00 -6.19 -19.70
CA ARG A 90 -22.35 -5.67 -19.88
C ARG A 90 -22.60 -5.34 -21.36
N THR A 91 -23.88 -5.12 -21.68
CA THR A 91 -24.27 -4.26 -22.80
C THR A 91 -24.31 -2.83 -22.28
N TRP A 92 -23.37 -2.02 -22.75
CA TRP A 92 -23.22 -0.63 -22.39
C TRP A 92 -24.12 0.26 -23.24
N ARG A 93 -24.57 1.37 -22.66
CA ARG A 93 -25.37 2.39 -23.34
C ARG A 93 -24.79 3.78 -23.04
N ALA A 94 -25.11 4.76 -23.89
CA ALA A 94 -24.80 6.15 -23.61
C ALA A 94 -25.30 6.56 -22.22
N GLY A 95 -24.42 7.22 -21.46
CA GLY A 95 -24.68 7.66 -20.09
C GLY A 95 -24.38 6.62 -19.00
N ASP A 96 -24.03 5.38 -19.36
CA ASP A 96 -23.55 4.42 -18.35
C ASP A 96 -22.26 4.95 -17.71
N THR A 97 -22.19 4.87 -16.38
CA THR A 97 -21.06 5.37 -15.59
C THR A 97 -20.44 4.24 -14.79
N VAL A 98 -19.13 4.07 -14.94
CA VAL A 98 -18.31 3.12 -14.18
C VAL A 98 -17.40 3.92 -13.27
N ARG A 99 -17.62 3.83 -11.96
CA ARG A 99 -16.80 4.52 -10.98
C ARG A 99 -15.89 3.53 -10.27
N VAL A 100 -14.59 3.78 -10.34
CA VAL A 100 -13.53 3.01 -9.69
C VAL A 100 -13.01 3.79 -8.49
N LEU A 101 -12.96 3.16 -7.32
CA LEU A 101 -12.33 3.69 -6.11
C LEU A 101 -11.18 2.78 -5.71
N VAL A 102 -10.00 3.37 -5.55
CA VAL A 102 -8.77 2.68 -5.16
C VAL A 102 -8.21 3.36 -3.91
N PRO A 103 -8.58 2.91 -2.69
CA PRO A 103 -8.14 3.54 -1.46
C PRO A 103 -6.62 3.54 -1.32
N PHE A 104 -6.04 4.71 -1.07
CA PHE A 104 -4.59 4.84 -0.89
C PHE A 104 -4.18 4.44 0.52
N ARG A 105 -2.98 3.85 0.61
CA ARG A 105 -2.34 3.50 1.87
C ARG A 105 -0.87 3.83 1.80
N LEU A 106 -0.31 4.25 2.93
CA LEU A 106 1.14 4.26 3.09
C LEU A 106 1.65 2.83 2.88
N ARG A 107 2.75 2.71 2.13
CA ARG A 107 3.51 1.48 1.91
C ARG A 107 4.99 1.80 1.85
N ALA A 108 5.82 0.88 2.34
CA ALA A 108 7.24 0.88 2.07
C ALA A 108 7.54 -0.17 0.99
N GLU A 109 8.44 0.15 0.07
CA GLU A 109 9.03 -0.80 -0.88
C GLU A 109 10.54 -0.85 -0.68
N ARG A 110 11.08 -2.07 -0.71
CA ARG A 110 12.53 -2.29 -0.57
C ARG A 110 13.19 -2.10 -1.92
N ALA A 111 14.43 -1.61 -1.91
CA ALA A 111 15.27 -1.70 -3.08
C ALA A 111 15.55 -3.18 -3.40
N LEU A 112 15.67 -3.48 -4.69
CA LEU A 112 15.85 -4.86 -5.17
C LEU A 112 17.26 -5.39 -4.86
N ASP A 113 18.24 -4.49 -4.83
CA ASP A 113 19.68 -4.74 -4.64
C ASP A 113 20.13 -4.60 -3.18
N ASP A 114 19.53 -3.66 -2.42
CA ASP A 114 19.74 -3.50 -0.98
C ASP A 114 18.40 -3.51 -0.21
N PRO A 115 17.96 -4.68 0.31
CA PRO A 115 16.72 -4.80 1.07
C PRO A 115 16.66 -3.96 2.37
N THR A 116 17.80 -3.41 2.82
CA THR A 116 17.87 -2.48 3.97
C THR A 116 17.44 -1.07 3.60
N LEU A 117 17.50 -0.71 2.31
CA LEU A 117 16.98 0.53 1.76
C LEU A 117 15.49 0.39 1.42
N GLN A 118 14.74 1.44 1.75
CA GLN A 118 13.30 1.50 1.51
C GLN A 118 12.88 2.86 0.97
N THR A 119 11.78 2.84 0.23
CA THR A 119 11.09 4.01 -0.31
C THR A 119 9.65 4.00 0.18
N LEU A 120 9.14 5.16 0.59
CA LEU A 120 7.73 5.29 1.00
C LEU A 120 6.85 5.72 -0.18
N PHE A 121 5.63 5.19 -0.18
CA PHE A 121 4.59 5.57 -1.12
C PHE A 121 3.24 5.70 -0.43
N LEU A 122 2.42 6.64 -0.86
CA LEU A 122 0.99 6.70 -0.58
C LEU A 122 0.21 6.28 -1.83
N GLY A 123 -0.32 5.05 -1.83
CA GLY A 123 -0.92 4.48 -3.04
C GLY A 123 0.13 4.40 -4.16
N PRO A 124 -0.05 5.06 -5.32
CA PRO A 124 0.95 5.10 -6.38
C PRO A 124 2.01 6.21 -6.18
N VAL A 125 1.81 7.13 -5.23
CA VAL A 125 2.59 8.37 -5.12
C VAL A 125 3.82 8.13 -4.24
N ASN A 126 5.01 8.43 -4.74
CA ASN A 126 6.22 8.43 -3.91
C ASN A 126 6.18 9.63 -2.93
N VAL A 127 6.44 9.37 -1.65
CA VAL A 127 6.50 10.38 -0.60
C VAL A 127 7.85 10.26 0.10
N PRO A 128 8.86 11.05 -0.28
CA PRO A 128 10.22 10.86 0.21
C PRO A 128 10.29 11.22 1.69
N TRP A 129 11.31 10.71 2.36
CA TRP A 129 11.58 11.11 3.73
C TRP A 129 12.08 12.56 3.75
N PRO A 130 11.46 13.48 4.53
CA PRO A 130 11.92 14.85 4.60
C PRO A 130 13.30 14.91 5.26
N GLY A 131 14.21 15.66 4.65
CA GLY A 131 15.47 16.03 5.27
C GLY A 131 15.25 16.95 6.47
N GLN A 132 16.23 17.00 7.36
CA GLN A 132 16.24 17.89 8.51
C GLN A 132 17.52 18.73 8.43
N PRO A 133 17.45 20.05 8.25
CA PRO A 133 18.62 20.91 8.28
C PRO A 133 19.45 20.68 9.56
N GLY A 134 20.75 20.48 9.42
CA GLY A 134 21.66 20.30 10.56
C GLY A 134 21.57 18.95 11.30
N ARG A 135 20.77 17.99 10.83
CA ARG A 135 20.78 16.61 11.37
C ARG A 135 21.49 15.64 10.42
N PRO A 136 22.22 14.64 10.94
CA PRO A 136 22.80 13.59 10.11
C PRO A 136 21.74 12.92 9.23
N ARG A 137 22.18 12.36 8.08
CA ARG A 137 21.33 11.59 7.16
C ARG A 137 20.50 10.57 7.96
N PRO A 138 19.24 10.27 7.58
CA PRO A 138 18.37 9.32 8.28
C PRO A 138 18.85 7.86 8.33
N VAL A 139 20.11 7.58 7.99
CA VAL A 139 20.71 6.23 8.01
C VAL A 139 20.59 5.57 9.38
N ASP A 140 20.43 6.34 10.47
CA ASP A 140 20.50 5.76 11.81
C ASP A 140 19.19 5.72 12.62
N ARG A 141 18.18 6.56 12.38
CA ARG A 141 17.01 6.64 13.29
C ARG A 141 15.73 7.14 12.62
N ALA A 142 14.92 6.23 12.10
CA ALA A 142 13.48 6.46 11.94
C ALA A 142 12.72 5.47 12.85
N PRO A 143 12.54 5.79 14.15
CA PRO A 143 11.79 4.93 15.04
C PRO A 143 10.32 4.88 14.59
N ALA A 144 9.79 3.67 14.44
CA ALA A 144 8.35 3.35 14.39
C ALA A 144 7.51 3.84 13.17
N VAL A 145 8.11 4.18 12.03
CA VAL A 145 7.32 4.41 10.79
C VAL A 145 7.07 3.11 10.01
N CYS A 146 7.86 2.05 10.22
CA CYS A 146 7.95 0.93 9.28
C CYS A 146 7.39 -0.42 9.77
N ALA A 147 6.23 -0.42 10.41
CA ALA A 147 5.35 -1.61 10.42
C ALA A 147 4.53 -1.73 9.11
N VAL A 148 4.94 -1.03 8.05
CA VAL A 148 4.20 -0.91 6.79
C VAL A 148 4.80 -1.84 5.74
N ARG A 149 4.70 -3.14 6.01
CA ARG A 149 4.97 -4.17 5.02
C ARG A 149 3.71 -4.53 4.26
N GLN A 150 3.85 -4.63 2.94
CA GLN A 150 2.91 -5.32 2.06
C GLN A 150 2.84 -6.77 2.57
N ARG A 151 1.76 -7.26 3.18
CA ARG A 151 0.49 -7.68 2.54
C ARG A 151 -0.74 -7.46 3.45
N ARG A 152 -0.91 -6.20 3.87
CA ARG A 152 -1.99 -5.57 4.69
C ARG A 152 -1.56 -5.34 6.15
N PRO A 153 -1.80 -4.14 6.72
CA PRO A 153 -1.55 -3.85 8.11
C PRO A 153 -2.68 -4.35 9.01
N LEU A 154 -2.36 -4.56 10.29
CA LEU A 154 -3.28 -4.52 11.43
C LEU A 154 -4.35 -3.45 11.16
N ARG A 155 -5.60 -3.86 10.95
CA ARG A 155 -6.68 -2.88 10.79
C ARG A 155 -7.00 -2.31 12.17
N ARG A 156 -6.93 -0.97 12.24
CA ARG A 156 -7.71 -0.06 13.11
C ARG A 156 -7.26 0.21 14.56
N SER A 157 -5.97 0.41 14.82
CA SER A 157 -5.43 1.35 15.84
C SER A 157 -4.05 0.85 16.29
N ALA A 158 -3.00 1.20 15.53
CA ALA A 158 -1.58 1.11 15.91
C ALA A 158 -0.62 1.32 14.73
N ALA A 159 -1.07 1.25 13.46
CA ALA A 159 -0.31 1.84 12.37
C ALA A 159 -0.36 3.36 12.55
N PRO A 160 0.78 4.08 12.53
CA PRO A 160 0.76 5.52 12.74
C PRO A 160 -0.12 6.13 11.64
N SER A 161 -1.17 6.83 12.06
CA SER A 161 -2.16 7.36 11.13
C SER A 161 -1.57 8.58 10.45
N LEU A 162 -1.31 8.48 9.16
CA LEU A 162 -1.06 9.65 8.33
C LEU A 162 -2.25 10.60 8.47
N THR A 163 -1.97 11.79 8.95
CA THR A 163 -2.99 12.84 9.07
C THR A 163 -2.91 13.73 7.84
N PRO A 164 -3.96 13.83 7.01
CA PRO A 164 -3.95 14.71 5.85
C PRO A 164 -3.72 16.17 6.26
N VAL A 165 -2.93 16.90 5.47
CA VAL A 165 -2.76 18.35 5.65
C VAL A 165 -3.88 19.07 4.89
N SER A 166 -4.68 19.85 5.62
CA SER A 166 -5.79 20.59 5.01
C SER A 166 -5.30 21.53 3.90
N GLY A 167 -5.99 21.56 2.77
CA GLY A 167 -5.67 22.42 1.62
C GLY A 167 -4.46 21.98 0.80
N LYS A 168 -3.76 20.89 1.18
CA LYS A 168 -2.60 20.37 0.44
C LYS A 168 -2.84 18.92 0.04
N PRO A 169 -3.31 18.65 -1.20
CA PRO A 169 -3.53 17.29 -1.67
C PRO A 169 -2.29 16.42 -1.48
N LEU A 170 -2.52 15.15 -1.10
CA LEU A 170 -1.48 14.14 -0.88
C LEU A 170 -0.42 14.45 0.19
N HIS A 171 -0.47 15.60 0.85
CA HIS A 171 0.38 15.93 2.00
C HIS A 171 -0.17 15.31 3.27
N HIS A 172 0.74 14.75 4.07
CA HIS A 172 0.37 14.08 5.32
C HIS A 172 1.41 14.35 6.40
N THR A 173 1.00 14.30 7.66
CA THR A 173 1.92 14.25 8.81
C THR A 173 1.90 12.89 9.48
N LEU A 174 3.06 12.43 9.91
CA LEU A 174 3.25 11.24 10.72
C LEU A 174 4.12 11.58 11.93
N ASN A 175 3.57 11.51 13.14
CA ASN A 175 4.29 11.85 14.37
C ASN A 175 4.96 13.24 14.31
N GLY A 176 4.28 14.23 13.72
CA GLY A 176 4.80 15.59 13.53
C GLY A 176 5.75 15.78 12.33
N VAL A 177 6.12 14.71 11.64
CA VAL A 177 6.94 14.77 10.43
C VAL A 177 6.04 14.93 9.20
N GLY A 178 6.27 15.96 8.39
CA GLY A 178 5.52 16.22 7.16
C GLY A 178 6.06 15.45 5.96
N PHE A 179 5.16 14.87 5.17
CA PHE A 179 5.48 14.15 3.94
C PHE A 179 4.72 14.81 2.78
N ALA A 180 5.44 15.11 1.71
CA ALA A 180 4.90 15.68 0.48
C ALA A 180 5.11 14.70 -0.69
N PRO A 181 4.31 14.77 -1.77
CA PRO A 181 4.59 14.06 -3.01
C PRO A 181 5.95 14.43 -3.62
N PHE A 182 6.75 13.45 -3.99
CA PHE A 182 8.05 13.70 -4.65
C PHE A 182 7.90 14.47 -5.97
N ALA A 183 6.78 14.26 -6.67
CA ALA A 183 6.49 14.90 -7.95
C ALA A 183 6.30 16.43 -7.85
N GLU A 184 6.15 17.00 -6.64
CA GLU A 184 6.11 18.45 -6.46
C GLU A 184 7.46 19.12 -6.74
N GLY A 185 8.56 18.36 -6.70
CA GLY A 185 9.87 18.84 -7.13
C GLY A 185 10.42 20.01 -6.31
N THR A 186 10.08 20.09 -5.02
CA THR A 186 10.59 21.12 -4.11
C THR A 186 12.11 21.04 -3.95
N GLU A 187 12.76 22.17 -3.69
CA GLU A 187 14.19 22.22 -3.36
C GLU A 187 14.51 21.80 -1.92
N ASP A 188 13.48 21.54 -1.10
CA ASP A 188 13.64 21.04 0.25
C ASP A 188 14.48 19.75 0.25
N PRO A 189 15.49 19.62 1.12
CA PRO A 189 16.26 18.40 1.22
C PRO A 189 15.34 17.22 1.50
N THR A 190 15.43 16.16 0.70
CA THR A 190 14.63 14.95 0.85
C THR A 190 15.46 13.70 0.55
N HIS A 191 15.00 12.56 1.05
CA HIS A 191 15.58 11.25 0.79
C HIS A 191 14.52 10.34 0.16
N ALA A 192 14.64 10.08 -1.14
CA ALA A 192 13.77 9.15 -1.85
C ALA A 192 13.88 7.71 -1.32
N CYS A 193 15.09 7.34 -0.88
CA CYS A 193 15.37 6.08 -0.20
C CYS A 193 16.01 6.36 1.16
N PHE A 194 15.67 5.57 2.17
CA PHE A 194 16.26 5.63 3.50
C PHE A 194 16.58 4.21 3.99
N ARG A 195 17.61 4.09 4.83
CA ARG A 195 17.92 2.82 5.48
C ARG A 195 17.04 2.64 6.70
N ARG A 196 16.37 1.50 6.80
CA ARG A 196 15.59 1.15 7.99
C ARG A 196 16.54 0.68 9.09
N SER A 197 16.43 1.33 10.25
CA SER A 197 17.13 0.92 11.48
C SER A 197 16.11 0.66 12.58
N GLU A 198 15.95 -0.61 12.94
CA GLU A 198 15.12 -1.07 14.05
C GLU A 198 15.96 -2.02 14.91
N PRO A 199 16.83 -1.50 15.80
CA PRO A 199 17.74 -2.33 16.58
C PRO A 199 17.03 -3.15 17.66
N ARG A 200 15.75 -2.84 17.95
CA ARG A 200 14.94 -3.45 19.01
C ARG A 200 13.62 -3.97 18.46
N VAL A 201 13.12 -5.03 19.06
CA VAL A 201 11.82 -5.61 18.76
C VAL A 201 10.73 -4.72 19.36
N VAL A 202 9.94 -4.10 18.48
CA VAL A 202 8.85 -3.20 18.86
C VAL A 202 7.54 -3.65 18.21
N PHE A 203 6.43 -3.51 18.94
CA PHE A 203 5.07 -3.76 18.45
C PHE A 203 4.21 -2.51 18.70
N GLY A 204 4.02 -1.69 17.68
CA GLY A 204 3.38 -0.38 17.84
C GLY A 204 4.22 0.54 18.72
N ALA A 205 3.63 1.06 19.81
CA ALA A 205 4.32 1.89 20.79
C ALA A 205 5.08 1.10 21.88
N PHE A 206 5.04 -0.23 21.84
CA PHE A 206 5.59 -1.09 22.90
C PHE A 206 6.97 -1.64 22.49
N ASP A 207 8.01 -1.33 23.26
CA ASP A 207 9.35 -1.89 23.12
C ASP A 207 9.50 -3.15 24.00
N ALA A 208 9.90 -4.27 23.40
CA ALA A 208 10.07 -5.53 24.10
C ALA A 208 11.33 -5.60 24.96
N GLY A 209 12.26 -4.66 24.78
CA GLY A 209 13.56 -4.68 25.39
C GLY A 209 14.55 -5.64 24.72
N VAL A 210 14.17 -6.23 23.59
CA VAL A 210 14.86 -7.34 22.94
C VAL A 210 15.56 -6.84 21.68
N ALA A 211 16.80 -7.26 21.44
CA ALA A 211 17.51 -6.94 20.21
C ALA A 211 16.78 -7.53 18.99
N ASN A 212 16.81 -6.83 17.85
CA ASN A 212 16.23 -7.28 16.59
C ASN A 212 17.34 -7.62 15.57
N PRO A 213 18.10 -8.72 15.77
CA PRO A 213 19.26 -9.03 14.95
C PRO A 213 18.85 -9.38 13.50
N ALA A 214 19.66 -8.93 12.55
CA ALA A 214 19.62 -9.38 11.16
C ALA A 214 20.43 -10.67 10.96
N ARG A 215 20.01 -11.52 10.02
CA ARG A 215 20.85 -12.59 9.47
C ARG A 215 21.88 -12.00 8.50
N GLY A 216 22.79 -12.82 7.98
CA GLY A 216 23.80 -12.40 7.00
C GLY A 216 23.23 -11.84 5.68
N ASP A 217 21.95 -12.08 5.41
CA ASP A 217 21.18 -11.54 4.27
C ASP A 217 20.45 -10.22 4.59
N GLY A 218 20.65 -9.65 5.79
CA GLY A 218 20.00 -8.41 6.23
C GLY A 218 18.56 -8.57 6.74
N VAL A 219 17.98 -9.78 6.73
CA VAL A 219 16.61 -10.04 7.20
C VAL A 219 16.57 -10.06 8.73
N THR A 220 15.82 -9.15 9.34
CA THR A 220 15.64 -9.05 10.81
C THR A 220 14.59 -10.02 11.38
N LEU A 221 14.53 -10.19 12.70
CA LEU A 221 13.47 -10.98 13.35
C LEU A 221 12.07 -10.40 13.06
N LEU A 222 11.91 -9.08 13.19
CA LEU A 222 10.68 -8.38 12.80
C LEU A 222 10.35 -8.61 11.32
N ASP A 223 11.38 -8.77 10.48
CA ASP A 223 11.18 -9.07 9.07
C ASP A 223 10.61 -10.46 8.79
N GLU A 224 10.84 -11.44 9.65
CA GLU A 224 10.24 -12.77 9.46
C GLU A 224 8.84 -12.83 10.07
N ILE A 225 8.64 -12.17 11.20
CA ILE A 225 7.33 -12.05 11.85
C ILE A 225 6.35 -11.41 10.87
N TRP A 226 6.67 -10.23 10.35
CA TRP A 226 5.77 -9.48 9.47
C TRP A 226 5.64 -10.07 8.06
N ALA A 227 6.53 -10.98 7.65
CA ALA A 227 6.34 -11.72 6.39
C ALA A 227 5.12 -12.66 6.45
N GLY A 228 4.73 -13.11 7.65
CA GLY A 228 3.54 -13.91 7.90
C GLY A 228 2.25 -13.10 8.12
N ALA A 229 2.30 -11.77 8.05
CA ALA A 229 1.08 -10.96 8.09
C ALA A 229 0.22 -11.26 6.85
N LEU A 230 -1.11 -11.29 6.92
CA LEU A 230 -2.07 -10.79 7.91
C LEU A 230 -2.36 -11.71 9.09
N PHE A 231 -2.34 -11.14 10.29
CA PHE A 231 -2.89 -11.82 11.45
C PHE A 231 -4.39 -11.55 11.54
N GLY A 232 -5.19 -12.62 11.60
CA GLY A 232 -6.66 -12.52 11.78
C GLY A 232 -7.06 -12.16 13.21
N SER A 233 -6.13 -12.25 14.16
CA SER A 233 -6.35 -11.96 15.59
C SER A 233 -5.02 -11.67 16.29
N LYS A 234 -5.10 -11.04 17.47
CA LYS A 234 -3.94 -10.87 18.36
C LYS A 234 -3.25 -12.22 18.65
N GLY A 235 -4.04 -13.26 18.89
CA GLY A 235 -3.52 -14.61 19.11
C GLY A 235 -2.71 -15.15 17.92
N ALA A 236 -3.13 -14.86 16.69
CA ALA A 236 -2.39 -15.24 15.48
C ALA A 236 -1.05 -14.49 15.37
N LEU A 237 -1.01 -13.20 15.71
CA LEU A 237 0.24 -12.44 15.79
C LEU A 237 1.17 -13.05 16.85
N VAL A 238 0.68 -13.26 18.06
CA VAL A 238 1.49 -13.78 19.18
C VAL A 238 2.02 -15.18 18.86
N THR A 239 1.20 -16.03 18.23
CA THR A 239 1.64 -17.36 17.75
C THR A 239 2.76 -17.22 16.74
N ARG A 240 2.62 -16.34 15.73
CA ARG A 240 3.69 -16.09 14.75
C ARG A 240 4.98 -15.61 15.42
N VAL A 241 4.89 -14.67 16.36
CA VAL A 241 6.05 -14.18 17.12
C VAL A 241 6.75 -15.34 17.83
N ARG A 242 6.01 -16.18 18.55
CA ARG A 242 6.58 -17.35 19.25
C ARG A 242 7.25 -18.33 18.29
N THR A 243 6.59 -18.69 17.20
CA THR A 243 7.15 -19.62 16.21
C THR A 243 8.42 -19.06 15.60
N THR A 244 8.42 -17.80 15.13
CA THR A 244 9.60 -17.21 14.50
C THR A 244 10.77 -17.06 15.47
N VAL A 245 10.51 -16.74 16.75
CA VAL A 245 11.60 -16.70 17.73
C VAL A 245 12.14 -18.10 18.03
N ALA A 246 11.27 -19.11 18.16
CA ALA A 246 11.70 -20.49 18.37
C ALA A 246 12.58 -21.00 17.21
N ASP A 247 12.17 -20.73 15.96
CA ASP A 247 12.93 -21.08 14.76
C ASP A 247 14.32 -20.41 14.75
N ARG A 248 14.42 -19.17 15.23
CA ARG A 248 15.69 -18.44 15.32
C ARG A 248 16.55 -18.84 16.52
N ALA A 249 15.95 -19.29 17.62
CA ALA A 249 16.67 -19.83 18.77
C ALA A 249 17.41 -21.13 18.40
N LEU A 250 16.80 -21.97 17.56
CA LEU A 250 17.45 -23.14 16.96
C LEU A 250 18.64 -22.77 16.05
N ALA A 251 18.72 -21.52 15.59
CA ALA A 251 19.78 -20.99 14.74
C ALA A 251 20.80 -20.08 15.48
N GLY A 252 20.78 -20.06 16.83
CA GLY A 252 21.78 -19.35 17.65
C GLY A 252 21.50 -17.87 17.94
N LEU A 253 20.28 -17.39 17.69
CA LEU A 253 19.80 -16.03 18.03
C LEU A 253 18.92 -16.06 19.30
N PRO A 254 18.56 -14.92 19.93
CA PRO A 254 18.54 -14.73 21.38
C PRO A 254 17.68 -15.72 22.20
N SER A 255 18.15 -15.99 23.43
CA SER A 255 17.66 -17.01 24.38
C SER A 255 16.14 -17.07 24.58
N GLY A 256 15.61 -18.20 25.07
CA GLY A 256 14.17 -18.39 25.32
C GLY A 256 13.49 -17.24 26.10
N MET A 257 14.21 -16.55 26.99
CA MET A 257 13.71 -15.38 27.73
C MET A 257 13.40 -14.16 26.83
N ASP A 258 14.16 -13.96 25.77
CA ASP A 258 13.95 -12.88 24.82
C ASP A 258 12.75 -13.14 23.92
N GLY A 259 12.52 -14.40 23.54
CA GLY A 259 11.28 -14.81 22.87
C GLY A 259 10.04 -14.57 23.70
N ASP A 260 10.11 -14.89 25.00
CA ASP A 260 9.01 -14.63 25.92
C ASP A 260 8.73 -13.13 26.10
N ARG A 261 9.78 -12.30 26.19
CA ARG A 261 9.63 -10.84 26.23
C ARG A 261 8.96 -10.30 24.96
N ALA A 262 9.41 -10.74 23.79
CA ALA A 262 8.82 -10.34 22.51
C ALA A 262 7.34 -10.77 22.42
N ALA A 263 7.01 -12.01 22.80
CA ALA A 263 5.65 -12.53 22.77
C ALA A 263 4.72 -11.81 23.76
N ARG A 264 5.18 -11.54 24.99
CA ARG A 264 4.43 -10.74 25.98
C ARG A 264 4.18 -9.33 25.48
N THR A 265 5.17 -8.72 24.85
CA THR A 265 5.03 -7.37 24.29
C THR A 265 4.02 -7.34 23.16
N ALA A 266 4.04 -8.32 22.25
CA ALA A 266 3.03 -8.46 21.21
C ALA A 266 1.62 -8.71 21.78
N GLN A 267 1.51 -9.47 22.87
CA GLN A 267 0.25 -9.69 23.58
C GLN A 267 -0.30 -8.40 24.21
N ASN A 268 0.57 -7.57 24.78
CA ASN A 268 0.20 -6.32 25.44
C ASN A 268 -0.02 -5.17 24.45
N ALA A 269 0.57 -5.26 23.25
CA ALA A 269 0.41 -4.26 22.22
C ALA A 269 -1.05 -4.06 21.82
N SER A 270 -1.39 -2.82 21.48
CA SER A 270 -2.68 -2.46 20.90
C SER A 270 -2.90 -3.25 19.63
N TYR A 271 -3.95 -4.07 19.63
CA TYR A 271 -4.38 -4.86 18.49
C TYR A 271 -5.85 -4.55 18.29
N ALA A 272 -6.17 -3.98 17.14
CA ALA A 272 -7.55 -3.68 16.82
C ALA A 272 -8.22 -4.89 16.16
N ALA A 273 -9.44 -5.17 16.62
CA ALA A 273 -10.31 -6.21 16.09
C ALA A 273 -10.83 -5.83 14.69
#